data_AF-A0A7H0GSZ7-F1
#
_entry.id   AF-A0A7H0GSZ7-F1
#
_cell.length_a   1.000
_cell.length_b   1.000
_cell.length_c   1.000
_cell.angle_alpha   90.00
_cell.angle_beta   90.00
_cell.angle_gamma   90.00
#
_symmetry.space_group_name_H-M   'P 1'
#
loop_
_entity.id
_entity.type
_entity.pdbx_description
1 polymer ?
#
loop_
_entity_poly.entity_id
_entity_poly.type
_entity_poly.pdbx_seq_one_letter_code
_entity_poly.pdbx_strand_id
1 'polypeptide(L)'
;MRGYYEGRYLDRNYAAAQVEYRLPLTSRFGVVGFVSAGRVASRLRDFDFNGLHPAAGAGLRFKLVKAENLNLRFDAAFGDAGGNFYINVAEAF
;
A
#
# COMPACT_ATOMS: atom_id res chain seq x y z
N MET A 1 -2.71 6.19 -0.48
CA MET A 1 -2.77 5.02 0.42
C MET A 1 -2.93 3.77 -0.40
N ARG A 2 -2.14 2.72 -0.17
CA ARG A 2 -2.43 1.39 -0.75
C ARG A 2 -3.43 0.68 0.15
N GLY A 3 -4.48 0.09 -0.43
CA GLY A 3 -5.63 -0.43 0.33
C GLY A 3 -6.90 0.40 0.25
N TYR A 4 -6.89 1.51 -0.51
CA TYR A 4 -8.09 2.25 -0.89
C TYR A 4 -8.12 2.34 -2.41
N TYR A 5 -9.33 2.30 -3.00
CA TYR A 5 -9.52 2.58 -4.42
C TYR A 5 -8.95 3.97 -4.74
N GLU A 6 -8.19 4.08 -5.82
CA GLU A 6 -7.61 5.35 -6.26
C GLU A 6 -8.75 6.37 -6.47
N GLY A 7 -8.71 7.51 -5.76
CA GLY A 7 -9.78 8.52 -5.78
C GLY A 7 -10.90 8.37 -4.75
N ARG A 8 -10.84 7.40 -3.82
CA ARG A 8 -11.92 7.19 -2.82
C ARG A 8 -12.06 8.31 -1.78
N TYR A 9 -10.98 9.03 -1.47
CA TYR A 9 -11.01 10.22 -0.62
C TYR A 9 -10.30 11.37 -1.32
N LEU A 10 -11.09 12.24 -1.95
CA LEU A 10 -10.65 13.50 -2.56
C LEU A 10 -11.19 14.64 -1.71
N ASP A 11 -10.30 15.33 -1.01
CA ASP A 11 -10.62 16.57 -0.29
C ASP A 11 -9.50 17.60 -0.54
N ARG A 12 -9.73 18.87 -0.18
CA ARG A 12 -8.81 19.98 -0.47
C ARG A 12 -7.43 19.82 0.17
N ASN A 13 -7.34 19.10 1.30
CA ASN A 13 -6.06 18.80 1.95
C ASN A 13 -6.01 17.31 2.32
N TYR A 14 -4.91 16.66 1.97
CA TYR A 14 -4.64 15.26 2.25
C TYR A 14 -3.27 15.14 2.90
N ALA A 15 -3.21 14.48 4.05
CA ALA A 15 -1.96 14.06 4.64
C ALA A 15 -2.00 12.56 4.88
N ALA A 16 -0.94 11.87 4.48
CA ALA A 16 -0.78 10.46 4.76
C ALA A 16 0.68 10.15 5.08
N ALA A 17 0.87 9.30 6.07
CA ALA A 17 2.13 8.67 6.37
C ALA A 17 2.03 7.19 5.97
N GLN A 18 3.10 6.66 5.38
CA GLN A 18 3.22 5.25 5.07
C GLN A 18 4.63 4.79 5.40
N VAL A 19 4.72 3.68 6.13
CA VAL A 19 5.96 2.97 6.45
C VAL A 19 5.87 1.61 5.76
N GLU A 20 6.83 1.32 4.89
CA GLU A 20 6.96 0.01 4.25
C GLU A 20 8.26 -0.65 4.73
N TYR A 21 8.17 -1.88 5.19
CA TYR A 21 9.30 -2.73 5.55
C TYR A 21 9.45 -3.86 4.53
N ARG A 22 10.62 -3.94 3.89
CA ARG A 22 10.88 -4.89 2.79
C ARG A 22 11.97 -5.86 3.20
N LEU A 23 11.64 -7.15 3.18
CA LEU A 23 12.54 -8.24 3.52
C LEU A 23 12.77 -9.12 2.28
N PRO A 24 13.94 -9.01 1.63
CA PRO A 24 14.36 -9.98 0.63
C PRO A 24 14.77 -11.28 1.35
N LEU A 25 13.95 -12.33 1.24
CA LEU A 25 14.24 -13.63 1.85
C LEU A 25 15.21 -14.44 0.99
N THR A 26 15.07 -14.36 -0.34
CA THR A 26 15.96 -15.03 -1.29
C THR A 26 16.14 -14.18 -2.54
N SER A 27 16.99 -14.64 -3.46
CA SER A 27 17.19 -13.97 -4.76
C SER A 27 15.93 -13.92 -5.64
N ARG A 28 14.89 -14.71 -5.32
CA ARG A 28 13.62 -14.77 -6.06
C ARG A 28 12.41 -14.41 -5.20
N PHE A 29 12.48 -14.52 -3.87
CA PHE A 29 11.36 -14.32 -2.96
C PHE A 29 11.64 -13.17 -2.00
N GLY A 30 10.65 -12.29 -1.85
CA GLY A 30 10.68 -11.22 -0.87
C GLY A 30 9.30 -11.05 -0.26
N VAL A 31 9.29 -10.53 0.95
CA VAL A 31 8.06 -10.12 1.64
C VAL A 31 8.13 -8.64 1.95
N VAL A 32 6.98 -7.99 1.99
CA VAL A 32 6.83 -6.58 2.31
C VAL A 32 5.72 -6.46 3.32
N GLY A 33 5.99 -5.87 4.48
CA GLY A 33 4.94 -5.38 5.36
C GLY A 33 4.80 -3.87 5.15
N PHE A 34 3.59 -3.34 5.19
CA PHE A 34 3.40 -1.90 5.19
C PHE A 34 2.28 -1.49 6.13
N VAL A 35 2.46 -0.33 6.73
CA VAL A 35 1.43 0.34 7.54
C VAL A 35 1.34 1.78 7.06
N SER A 36 0.13 2.29 6.96
CA SER A 36 -0.15 3.65 6.55
C SER A 36 -1.29 4.20 7.35
N ALA A 37 -1.28 5.50 7.58
CA ALA A 37 -2.41 6.21 8.14
C ALA A 37 -2.55 7.52 7.38
N GLY A 38 -3.76 7.89 7.01
CA GLY A 38 -4.00 9.17 6.37
C GLY A 38 -5.33 9.79 6.74
N ARG A 39 -5.41 11.10 6.57
CA ARG A 39 -6.60 11.90 6.84
C ARG A 39 -6.82 12.85 5.67
N VAL A 40 -8.07 12.95 5.28
CA VAL A 40 -8.56 14.01 4.40
C VAL A 40 -9.29 15.05 5.24
N ALA A 41 -9.01 16.33 5.00
CA ALA A 41 -9.65 17.42 5.72
C ALA A 41 -9.89 18.62 4.81
N SER A 42 -11.06 19.24 4.96
CA SER A 42 -11.45 20.40 4.16
C SER A 42 -10.75 21.70 4.62
N ARG A 43 -10.21 21.74 5.85
CA ARG A 43 -9.44 22.87 6.43
C ARG A 43 -8.26 22.35 7.26
N LEU A 44 -7.10 23.02 7.20
CA LEU A 44 -5.88 22.68 7.95
C LEU A 44 -6.07 22.69 9.48
N ARG A 45 -7.04 23.45 9.99
CA ARG A 45 -7.33 23.59 11.42
C ARG A 45 -8.17 22.44 12.00
N ASP A 46 -8.73 21.60 11.13
CA ASP A 46 -9.56 20.43 11.48
C ASP A 46 -8.76 19.11 11.40
N PHE A 47 -7.42 19.22 11.39
CA PHE A 47 -6.48 18.11 11.55
C PHE A 47 -6.44 17.64 13.01
N ASP A 48 -7.53 17.04 13.46
CA ASP A 48 -7.60 16.36 14.74
C ASP A 48 -7.35 14.84 14.57
N PHE A 49 -7.10 14.11 15.66
CA PHE A 49 -6.88 12.65 15.63
C PHE A 49 -8.19 11.85 15.37
N ASN A 50 -9.36 12.47 15.55
CA ASN A 50 -10.69 11.86 15.38
C ASN A 50 -11.10 11.71 13.90
N GLY A 51 -10.57 10.71 13.20
CA GLY A 51 -10.81 10.48 11.75
C GLY A 51 -9.55 10.16 10.93
N LEU A 52 -8.49 9.71 11.60
CA LEU A 52 -7.39 9.01 10.94
C LEU A 52 -7.91 7.70 10.34
N HIS A 53 -7.54 7.43 9.10
CA HIS A 53 -7.80 6.16 8.43
C HIS A 53 -6.52 5.32 8.42
N PRO A 54 -6.27 4.48 9.44
CA PRO A 54 -5.21 3.51 9.41
C PRO A 54 -5.51 2.42 8.37
N ALA A 55 -4.46 1.98 7.70
CA ALA A 55 -4.43 0.83 6.82
C ALA A 55 -3.11 0.10 6.98
N ALA A 56 -3.15 -1.21 7.18
CA ALA A 56 -1.99 -2.07 7.25
C ALA A 56 -2.09 -3.16 6.19
N GLY A 57 -0.96 -3.64 5.70
CA GLY A 57 -0.95 -4.66 4.68
C GLY A 57 0.37 -5.42 4.66
N ALA A 58 0.33 -6.53 3.94
CA ALA A 58 1.50 -7.32 3.66
C ALA A 58 1.46 -7.77 2.20
N GLY A 59 2.62 -7.91 1.58
CA GLY A 59 2.76 -8.37 0.22
C GLY A 59 3.88 -9.37 0.06
N LEU A 60 3.68 -10.28 -0.88
CA LEU A 60 4.65 -11.24 -1.36
C LEU A 60 5.17 -10.76 -2.71
N ARG A 61 6.48 -10.87 -2.89
CA ARG A 61 7.16 -10.59 -4.16
C ARG A 61 7.88 -11.83 -4.61
N PHE A 62 7.60 -12.23 -5.84
CA PHE A 62 8.21 -13.39 -6.46
C PHE A 62 8.78 -13.02 -7.83
N LYS A 63 10.05 -13.32 -8.07
CA LYS A 63 10.68 -13.18 -9.40
C LYS A 63 10.44 -14.47 -10.19
N LEU A 64 9.54 -14.42 -11.17
CA LEU A 64 9.22 -15.54 -12.07
C LEU A 64 10.41 -15.88 -12.97
N VAL A 65 10.92 -14.89 -13.69
CA VAL A 65 12.01 -15.07 -14.65
C VAL A 65 13.11 -14.08 -14.29
N LYS A 66 14.25 -14.58 -13.79
CA LYS A 66 15.41 -13.73 -13.46
C LYS A 66 15.98 -13.01 -14.68
N ALA A 67 15.93 -13.65 -15.84
CA ALA A 67 16.48 -13.12 -17.09
C ALA A 67 15.66 -11.95 -17.65
N GLU A 68 14.33 -11.99 -17.48
CA GLU A 68 13.39 -10.97 -17.99
C GLU A 68 12.90 -10.02 -16.89
N ASN A 69 13.45 -10.13 -15.67
CA ASN A 69 13.01 -9.41 -14.47
C ASN A 69 11.49 -9.46 -14.22
N LEU A 70 10.83 -10.53 -14.68
CA LEU A 70 9.39 -10.70 -14.52
C LEU A 70 9.07 -10.89 -13.03
N ASN A 71 8.46 -9.87 -12.43
CA ASN A 71 8.10 -9.84 -11.02
C ASN A 71 6.59 -10.02 -10.85
N LEU A 72 6.22 -11.02 -10.07
CA LEU A 72 4.89 -11.17 -9.47
C LEU A 72 4.87 -10.44 -8.13
N ARG A 73 3.84 -9.64 -7.94
CA ARG A 73 3.58 -8.93 -6.70
C ARG A 73 2.15 -9.20 -6.26
N PHE A 74 2.01 -9.75 -5.06
CA PHE A 74 0.73 -9.93 -4.39
C PHE A 74 0.75 -9.04 -3.16
N ASP A 75 -0.15 -8.09 -3.01
CA ASP A 75 -0.30 -7.30 -1.79
C ASP A 75 -1.73 -7.45 -1.25
N ALA A 76 -1.85 -7.72 0.04
CA ALA A 76 -3.08 -7.64 0.78
C ALA A 76 -3.01 -6.41 1.70
N ALA A 77 -4.01 -5.54 1.65
CA ALA A 77 -4.12 -4.35 2.48
C ALA A 77 -5.48 -4.34 3.18
N PHE A 78 -5.50 -4.02 4.46
CA PHE A 78 -6.71 -3.89 5.26
C PHE A 78 -6.71 -2.52 5.92
N GLY A 79 -7.81 -1.79 5.78
CA GLY A 79 -8.03 -0.52 6.48
C GLY A 79 -9.46 -0.40 6.96
N ASP A 80 -9.82 0.77 7.48
CA ASP A 80 -11.15 1.03 8.04
C ASP A 80 -12.32 0.78 7.08
N ALA A 81 -12.07 0.91 5.76
CA ALA A 81 -13.10 0.71 4.74
C ALA A 81 -13.16 -0.73 4.20
N GLY A 82 -12.36 -1.65 4.74
CA GLY A 82 -12.32 -3.07 4.35
C GLY A 82 -10.95 -3.56 3.87
N GLY A 83 -10.92 -4.83 3.45
CA GLY A 83 -9.74 -5.50 2.89
C GLY A 83 -9.70 -5.41 1.37
N ASN A 84 -8.57 -5.01 0.81
CA ASN A 84 -8.28 -4.95 -0.61
C ASN A 84 -7.07 -5.82 -0.94
N PHE A 85 -7.20 -6.66 -1.97
CA PHE A 85 -6.11 -7.49 -2.47
C PHE A 85 -5.72 -7.01 -3.85
N TYR A 86 -4.42 -6.83 -4.07
CA TYR A 86 -3.83 -6.39 -5.32
C TYR A 86 -2.92 -7.48 -5.84
N ILE A 87 -3.19 -7.93 -7.05
CA ILE A 87 -2.31 -8.84 -7.78
C ILE A 87 -1.76 -8.04 -8.94
N ASN A 88 -0.46 -7.78 -8.93
CA ASN A 88 0.23 -7.13 -10.02
C ASN A 88 1.17 -8.15 -10.65
N VAL A 89 0.88 -8.47 -11.90
CA VAL A 89 1.74 -9.28 -12.75
C VAL A 89 2.33 -8.33 -13.78
N ALA A 90 3.65 -8.38 -13.93
CA ALA A 90 4.41 -7.69 -14.98
C ALA A 90 4.74 -6.22 -14.74
N GLU A 91 6.05 -5.96 -14.78
CA GLU A 91 6.58 -4.92 -15.66
C GLU A 91 7.53 -5.68 -16.59
N ALA A 92 7.18 -5.76 -17.88
CA ALA A 92 8.13 -6.10 -18.92
C ALA A 92 9.01 -4.86 -19.13
N PHE A 93 10.33 -5.03 -19.13
CA PHE A 93 11.26 -3.98 -19.51
C PHE A 93 11.43 -3.97 -21.02
#